data_AF-A0A956AFS8-F1
#
_entry.id   AF-A0A956AFS8-F1
#
_cell.length_a   1.000
_cell.length_b   1.000
_cell.length_c   1.000
_cell.angle_alpha   90.00
_cell.angle_beta   90.00
_cell.angle_gamma   90.00
#
_symmetry.space_group_name_H-M   'P 1'
#
loop_
_entity.id
_entity.type
_entity.pdbx_description
1 polymer ?
#
loop_
_entity_poly.entity_id
_entity_poly.type
_entity_poly.pdbx_seq_one_letter_code
_entity_poly.pdbx_strand_id
1 'polypeptide(L)'
;FEEQLGSFDLIIFQNFTYRGYQMIQYLPLIREYVREGGGFVMIGGDLSFTSGGYAGTPIADFLPVELPPEGGDLIDEGRFRPTLTEAGRRHPITALSLVPEENDKLWAGLPELSGINRVLGVREDAVVLAQHPAREAGGAP
;
A
#
# COMPACT_ATOMS: atom_id res chain seq x y z
N PHE A 1 -5.97 -12.76 21.15
CA PHE A 1 -5.63 -12.30 19.79
C PHE A 1 -5.59 -13.46 18.80
N GLU A 2 -4.90 -14.57 19.09
CA GLU A 2 -4.89 -15.76 18.20
C GLU A 2 -6.29 -16.31 17.89
N GLU A 3 -7.17 -16.44 18.89
CA GLU A 3 -8.57 -16.90 18.68
C GLU A 3 -9.48 -15.90 17.95
N GLN A 4 -9.07 -14.63 17.80
CA GLN A 4 -9.91 -13.57 17.26
C GLN A 4 -9.56 -13.20 15.82
N LEU A 5 -8.37 -13.58 15.32
CA LEU A 5 -7.95 -13.23 13.95
C LEU A 5 -8.93 -13.76 12.89
N GLY A 6 -9.44 -14.99 13.07
CA GLY A 6 -10.45 -15.57 12.19
C GLY A 6 -11.85 -14.93 12.28
N SER A 7 -12.06 -13.96 13.17
CA SER A 7 -13.34 -13.24 13.30
C SER A 7 -13.39 -11.94 12.48
N PHE A 8 -12.26 -11.54 11.87
CA PHE A 8 -12.17 -10.33 11.07
C PHE A 8 -12.13 -10.65 9.59
N ASP A 9 -12.80 -9.85 8.77
CA ASP A 9 -12.73 -9.93 7.30
C ASP A 9 -11.58 -9.09 6.72
N LEU A 10 -11.08 -8.11 7.49
CA LEU A 10 -10.06 -7.17 7.05
C LEU A 10 -9.16 -6.70 8.19
N ILE A 11 -7.84 -6.72 7.95
CA ILE A 11 -6.82 -6.08 8.81
C ILE A 11 -6.27 -4.85 8.09
N ILE A 12 -6.23 -3.71 8.79
CA ILE A 12 -5.70 -2.45 8.27
C ILE A 12 -4.49 -2.01 9.10
N PHE A 13 -3.34 -1.87 8.46
CA PHE A 13 -2.16 -1.21 9.02
C PHE A 13 -2.08 0.19 8.44
N GLN A 14 -2.27 1.20 9.29
CA GLN A 14 -2.17 2.61 8.89
C GLN A 14 -1.12 3.31 9.74
N ASN A 15 -0.04 3.73 9.09
CA ASN A 15 1.11 4.36 9.74
C ASN A 15 1.53 3.65 11.04
N PHE A 16 1.75 2.33 10.95
CA PHE A 16 1.92 1.47 12.12
C PHE A 16 3.11 0.54 11.97
N THR A 17 4.00 0.51 12.97
CA THR A 17 5.09 -0.47 13.08
C THR A 17 4.82 -1.49 14.17
N TYR A 18 5.17 -2.75 13.91
CA TYR A 18 5.14 -3.82 14.92
C TYR A 18 6.24 -3.67 15.99
N ARG A 19 7.26 -2.85 15.71
CA ARG A 19 8.37 -2.56 16.63
C ARG A 19 7.83 -1.84 17.85
N GLY A 20 8.28 -2.23 19.05
CA GLY A 20 7.81 -1.64 20.31
C GLY A 20 6.54 -2.25 20.90
N TYR A 21 5.79 -3.06 20.14
CA TYR A 21 4.54 -3.68 20.60
C TYR A 21 4.63 -5.20 20.83
N GLN A 22 5.84 -5.77 20.78
CA GLN A 22 6.07 -7.23 20.87
C GLN A 22 5.23 -8.04 19.87
N MET A 23 4.89 -7.45 18.72
CA MET A 23 3.99 -8.06 17.74
C MET A 23 4.69 -8.92 16.68
N ILE A 24 6.02 -9.04 16.74
CA ILE A 24 6.82 -9.76 15.74
C ILE A 24 6.34 -11.22 15.56
N GLN A 25 5.93 -11.87 16.64
CA GLN A 25 5.43 -13.25 16.64
C GLN A 25 4.07 -13.41 15.94
N TYR A 26 3.30 -12.33 15.77
CA TYR A 26 2.00 -12.36 15.09
C TYR A 26 2.11 -12.12 13.58
N LEU A 27 3.24 -11.63 13.07
CA LEU A 27 3.40 -11.37 11.64
C LEU A 27 3.22 -12.64 10.77
N PRO A 28 3.75 -13.82 11.15
CA PRO A 28 3.43 -15.07 10.45
C PRO A 28 1.94 -15.39 10.44
N LEU A 29 1.23 -15.16 11.55
CA LEU A 29 -0.21 -15.44 11.67
C LEU A 29 -1.04 -14.53 10.75
N ILE A 30 -0.64 -13.26 10.60
CA ILE A 30 -1.27 -12.34 9.65
C ILE A 30 -1.06 -12.81 8.20
N ARG A 31 0.14 -13.31 7.86
CA ARG A 31 0.40 -13.89 6.54
C ARG A 31 -0.51 -15.09 6.27
N GLU A 32 -0.65 -16.01 7.22
CA GLU A 32 -1.53 -17.16 7.04
C GLU A 32 -3.00 -16.73 6.93
N TYR A 33 -3.46 -15.78 7.75
CA TYR A 33 -4.79 -15.18 7.64
C TYR A 33 -5.09 -14.64 6.22
N VAL A 34 -4.15 -13.91 5.61
CA VAL A 34 -4.32 -13.41 4.24
C VAL A 34 -4.36 -14.55 3.22
N ARG A 35 -3.51 -15.57 3.39
CA ARG A 35 -3.48 -16.75 2.51
C ARG A 35 -4.76 -17.58 2.60
N GLU A 36 -5.45 -17.55 3.74
CA GLU A 36 -6.74 -18.20 3.96
C GLU A 36 -7.93 -17.37 3.46
N GLY A 37 -7.68 -16.21 2.84
CA GLY A 37 -8.70 -15.38 2.20
C GLY A 37 -9.06 -14.09 2.96
N GLY A 38 -8.38 -13.82 4.07
CA GLY A 38 -8.53 -12.58 4.82
C GLY A 38 -8.02 -11.36 4.05
N GLY A 39 -8.72 -10.22 4.18
CA GLY A 39 -8.31 -8.97 3.55
C GLY A 39 -7.18 -8.29 4.32
N PHE A 40 -6.26 -7.63 3.60
CA PHE A 40 -5.23 -6.80 4.22
C PHE A 40 -5.02 -5.49 3.45
N VAL A 41 -4.94 -4.38 4.20
CA VAL A 41 -4.61 -3.06 3.66
C VAL A 41 -3.46 -2.47 4.46
N MET A 42 -2.45 -1.97 3.75
CA MET A 42 -1.38 -1.14 4.32
C MET A 42 -1.45 0.27 3.74
N ILE A 43 -1.61 1.26 4.61
CA ILE A 43 -1.62 2.68 4.28
C ILE A 43 -0.27 3.27 4.69
N GLY A 44 0.36 4.00 3.77
CA GLY A 44 1.69 4.57 3.93
C GLY A 44 1.85 5.59 5.07
N GLY A 45 3.11 5.93 5.33
CA GLY A 45 3.58 6.82 6.38
C GLY A 45 4.99 6.45 6.86
N ASP A 46 5.50 7.21 7.82
CA ASP A 46 6.85 7.04 8.40
C ASP A 46 7.03 5.73 9.19
N LEU A 47 5.94 5.12 9.63
CA LEU A 47 5.92 3.84 10.32
C LEU A 47 5.38 2.68 9.45
N SER A 48 5.33 2.83 8.12
CA SER A 48 4.79 1.81 7.20
C SER A 48 5.82 1.27 6.20
N PHE A 49 5.52 0.16 5.53
CA PHE A 49 6.40 -0.46 4.54
C PHE A 49 7.84 -0.66 5.08
N THR A 50 8.88 -0.37 4.31
CA THR A 50 10.27 -0.46 4.79
C THR A 50 10.54 0.51 5.95
N SER A 51 9.97 1.72 5.94
CA SER A 51 10.13 2.70 7.04
C SER A 51 9.59 2.16 8.38
N GLY A 52 8.52 1.36 8.32
CA GLY A 52 7.95 0.63 9.45
C GLY A 52 8.68 -0.65 9.84
N GLY A 53 9.72 -1.03 9.10
CA GLY A 53 10.51 -2.24 9.32
C GLY A 53 9.91 -3.52 8.74
N TYR A 54 8.96 -3.43 7.80
CA TYR A 54 8.29 -4.62 7.24
C TYR A 54 9.10 -5.33 6.15
N ALA A 55 10.15 -4.71 5.60
CA ALA A 55 11.06 -5.36 4.66
C ALA A 55 11.72 -6.60 5.31
N GLY A 56 11.68 -7.75 4.62
CA GLY A 56 12.19 -9.02 5.14
C GLY A 56 11.32 -9.68 6.23
N THR A 57 10.10 -9.19 6.46
CA THR A 57 9.13 -9.82 7.38
C THR A 57 8.08 -10.64 6.62
N PRO A 58 7.35 -11.56 7.29
CA PRO A 58 6.26 -12.30 6.66
C PRO A 58 5.16 -11.42 6.03
N ILE A 59 5.02 -10.16 6.43
CA ILE A 59 4.09 -9.22 5.80
C ILE A 59 4.53 -8.90 4.36
N ALA A 60 5.84 -8.71 4.14
CA ALA A 60 6.37 -8.43 2.81
C ALA A 60 6.14 -9.59 1.83
N ASP A 61 5.93 -10.82 2.31
CA ASP A 61 5.69 -12.02 1.49
C ASP A 61 4.39 -11.95 0.69
N PHE A 62 3.40 -11.15 1.09
CA PHE A 62 2.11 -11.07 0.40
C PHE A 62 1.72 -9.68 -0.09
N LEU A 63 2.46 -8.63 0.29
CA LEU A 63 2.19 -7.28 -0.22
C LEU A 63 2.29 -7.24 -1.76
N PRO A 64 1.40 -6.52 -2.46
CA PRO A 64 1.41 -6.42 -3.93
C PRO A 64 2.56 -5.56 -4.50
N VAL A 65 3.54 -5.21 -3.67
CA VAL A 65 4.68 -4.35 -4.00
C VAL A 65 5.97 -4.93 -3.41
N GLU A 66 7.09 -4.65 -4.07
CA GLU A 66 8.41 -5.04 -3.60
C GLU A 66 8.99 -3.94 -2.72
N LEU A 67 9.36 -4.31 -1.49
CA LEU A 67 9.88 -3.34 -0.52
C LEU A 67 11.39 -3.18 -0.68
N PRO A 68 11.93 -1.94 -0.69
CA PRO A 68 13.36 -1.72 -0.66
C PRO A 68 13.96 -2.25 0.65
N PRO A 69 15.26 -2.62 0.66
CA PRO A 69 15.95 -2.93 1.89
C PRO A 69 15.99 -1.71 2.83
N GLU A 70 16.27 -1.94 4.11
CA GLU A 70 16.44 -0.84 5.05
C GLU A 70 17.66 0.03 4.70
N GLY A 71 17.56 1.32 5.01
CA GLY A 71 18.56 2.32 4.68
C GLY A 71 18.29 3.01 3.35
N GLY A 72 18.75 4.26 3.24
CA GLY A 72 18.49 5.12 2.08
C GLY A 72 17.24 5.98 2.23
N ASP A 73 16.86 6.65 1.14
CA ASP A 73 15.65 7.46 1.07
C ASP A 73 14.43 6.55 0.81
N LEU A 74 13.58 6.37 1.83
CA LEU A 74 12.42 5.46 1.81
C LEU A 74 11.09 6.18 1.62
N ILE A 75 11.07 7.51 1.73
CA ILE A 75 9.86 8.33 1.67
C ILE A 75 10.15 9.50 0.74
N ASP A 76 9.37 9.59 -0.33
CA ASP A 76 9.36 10.78 -1.17
C ASP A 76 8.39 11.80 -0.55
N GLU A 77 8.92 12.90 -0.01
CA GLU A 77 8.13 14.01 0.55
C GLU A 77 7.66 15.02 -0.53
N GLY A 78 7.88 14.71 -1.81
CA GLY A 78 7.39 15.51 -2.92
C GLY A 78 5.86 15.52 -2.96
N ARG A 79 5.27 16.72 -3.03
CA ARG A 79 3.83 16.86 -3.23
C ARG A 79 3.43 16.45 -4.63
N PHE A 80 2.36 15.66 -4.75
CA PHE A 80 1.85 15.24 -6.04
C PHE A 80 0.35 14.95 -5.99
N ARG A 81 -0.30 14.99 -7.16
CA ARG A 81 -1.64 14.43 -7.35
C ARG A 81 -1.50 13.08 -8.05
N PRO A 82 -2.01 11.98 -7.46
CA PRO A 82 -2.05 10.70 -8.16
C PRO A 82 -2.87 10.80 -9.44
N THR A 83 -2.47 10.03 -10.44
CA THR A 83 -3.25 9.83 -11.67
C THR A 83 -3.77 8.41 -11.71
N LEU A 84 -4.99 8.22 -12.20
CA LEU A 84 -5.55 6.89 -12.39
C LEU A 84 -4.91 6.21 -13.60
N THR A 85 -4.57 4.94 -13.41
CA THR A 85 -4.24 4.04 -14.52
C THR A 85 -5.51 3.67 -15.28
N GLU A 86 -5.38 3.00 -16.43
CA GLU A 86 -6.55 2.47 -17.16
C GLU A 86 -7.37 1.48 -16.31
N ALA A 87 -6.70 0.65 -15.53
CA ALA A 87 -7.36 -0.25 -14.57
C ALA A 87 -8.09 0.54 -13.48
N GLY A 88 -7.43 1.57 -12.91
CA GLY A 88 -8.03 2.46 -11.92
C GLY A 88 -9.28 3.19 -12.41
N ARG A 89 -9.35 3.60 -13.67
CA ARG A 89 -10.56 4.27 -14.22
C ARG A 89 -11.80 3.37 -14.21
N ARG A 90 -11.60 2.05 -14.22
CA ARG A 90 -12.68 1.05 -14.27
C ARG A 90 -12.93 0.36 -12.92
N HIS A 91 -12.04 0.54 -11.96
CA HIS A 91 -12.08 -0.19 -10.70
C HIS A 91 -13.01 0.49 -9.67
N PRO A 92 -13.90 -0.25 -8.98
CA PRO A 92 -14.85 0.34 -8.03
C PRO A 92 -14.20 1.12 -6.87
N ILE A 93 -13.02 0.70 -6.40
CA ILE A 93 -12.28 1.39 -5.31
C ILE A 93 -11.94 2.84 -5.67
N THR A 94 -11.76 3.13 -6.96
CA THR A 94 -11.34 4.44 -7.49
C THR A 94 -12.49 5.18 -8.19
N ALA A 95 -13.73 4.69 -8.07
CA ALA A 95 -14.93 5.29 -8.66
C ALA A 95 -15.60 6.28 -7.69
N LEU A 96 -15.16 7.54 -7.70
CA LEU A 96 -15.81 8.66 -7.00
C LEU A 96 -17.12 9.09 -7.69
N SER A 97 -17.24 8.81 -8.99
CA SER A 97 -18.49 8.86 -9.76
C SER A 97 -18.56 7.63 -10.68
N LEU A 98 -19.79 7.21 -11.01
CA LEU A 98 -20.05 6.17 -12.01
C LEU A 98 -19.94 6.70 -13.44
N VAL A 99 -19.87 8.02 -13.63
CA VAL A 99 -19.65 8.66 -14.93
C VAL A 99 -18.16 8.87 -15.15
N PRO A 100 -17.52 8.26 -16.16
CA PRO A 100 -16.06 8.31 -16.33
C PRO A 100 -15.49 9.73 -16.39
N GLU A 101 -16.07 10.65 -17.17
CA GLU A 101 -15.53 12.00 -17.27
C GLU A 101 -15.73 12.82 -15.98
N GLU A 102 -16.74 12.50 -15.17
CA GLU A 102 -16.93 13.11 -13.86
C GLU A 102 -15.92 12.55 -12.86
N ASN A 103 -15.69 11.24 -12.87
CA ASN A 103 -14.71 10.59 -12.01
C ASN A 103 -13.31 11.20 -12.21
N ASP A 104 -12.92 11.41 -13.46
CA ASP A 104 -11.65 12.03 -13.82
C ASP A 104 -11.53 13.46 -13.28
N LYS A 105 -12.60 14.26 -13.38
CA LYS A 105 -12.64 15.62 -12.85
C LYS A 105 -12.54 15.63 -11.32
N LEU A 106 -13.22 14.71 -10.65
CA LEU A 106 -13.15 14.58 -9.18
C LEU A 106 -11.74 14.21 -8.73
N TRP A 107 -11.10 13.24 -9.39
CA TRP A 107 -9.71 12.88 -9.12
C TRP A 107 -8.74 14.03 -9.36
N ALA A 108 -8.92 14.80 -10.44
CA ALA A 108 -8.11 15.99 -10.71
C ALA A 108 -8.30 17.11 -9.66
N GLY A 109 -9.47 17.15 -9.01
CA GLY A 109 -9.81 18.10 -7.95
C GLY A 109 -9.36 17.69 -6.54
N LEU A 110 -8.86 16.46 -6.35
CA LEU A 110 -8.40 16.01 -5.03
C LEU A 110 -7.18 16.83 -4.54
N PRO A 111 -7.02 17.00 -3.21
CA PRO A 111 -5.82 17.57 -2.63
C PRO A 111 -4.56 16.79 -3.02
N GLU A 112 -3.43 17.48 -3.07
CA GLU A 112 -2.13 16.84 -3.23
C GLU A 112 -1.81 15.98 -2.01
N LEU A 113 -1.19 14.83 -2.25
CA LEU A 113 -0.55 14.06 -1.20
C LEU A 113 0.77 14.75 -0.83
N SER A 114 1.10 14.74 0.46
CA SER A 114 2.35 15.33 0.98
C SER A 114 3.58 14.43 0.80
N GLY A 115 3.39 13.22 0.30
CA GLY A 115 4.45 12.26 0.05
C GLY A 115 3.95 10.84 -0.10
N ILE A 116 4.87 9.90 -0.35
CA ILE A 116 4.59 8.48 -0.54
C ILE A 116 5.80 7.62 -0.12
N ASN A 117 5.54 6.43 0.41
CA ASN A 117 6.60 5.43 0.61
C ASN A 117 7.11 4.93 -0.73
N ARG A 118 8.43 4.82 -0.87
CA ARG A 118 9.06 4.28 -2.07
C ARG A 118 9.01 2.75 -2.05
N VAL A 119 8.74 2.16 -3.21
CA VAL A 119 8.76 0.72 -3.46
C VAL A 119 9.71 0.41 -4.62
N LEU A 120 10.32 -0.77 -4.64
CA LEU A 120 11.19 -1.20 -5.72
C LEU A 120 10.41 -1.56 -6.98
N GLY A 121 9.15 -1.95 -6.83
CA GLY A 121 8.36 -2.47 -7.94
C GLY A 121 6.98 -2.90 -7.49
N VAL A 122 6.19 -3.33 -8.46
CA VAL A 122 4.87 -3.92 -8.27
C VAL A 122 5.00 -5.39 -8.65
N ARG A 123 4.38 -6.29 -7.89
CA ARG A 123 4.43 -7.73 -8.22
C ARG A 123 3.72 -7.99 -9.54
N GLU A 124 4.15 -9.03 -10.25
CA GLU A 124 3.59 -9.38 -11.58
C GLU A 124 2.07 -9.64 -11.55
N ASP A 125 1.56 -10.13 -10.43
CA ASP A 125 0.14 -10.44 -10.21
C ASP A 125 -0.66 -9.27 -9.62
N ALA A 126 -0.02 -8.12 -9.39
CA ALA A 126 -0.67 -6.94 -8.84
C ALA A 126 -1.14 -5.96 -9.93
N VAL A 127 -2.23 -5.26 -9.63
CA VAL A 127 -2.81 -4.24 -10.51
C VAL A 127 -2.66 -2.87 -9.86
N VAL A 128 -1.94 -1.98 -10.54
CA VAL A 128 -1.80 -0.57 -10.11
C VAL A 128 -3.06 0.19 -10.49
N LEU A 129 -3.75 0.78 -9.52
CA LEU A 129 -4.96 1.58 -9.74
C LEU A 129 -4.68 3.08 -9.84
N ALA A 130 -3.72 3.58 -9.09
CA ALA A 130 -3.29 4.97 -9.12
C ALA A 130 -1.77 5.04 -9.04
N GLN A 131 -1.18 6.05 -9.68
CA GLN A 131 0.27 6.20 -9.80
C GLN A 131 0.72 7.64 -9.62
N HIS A 132 1.98 7.80 -9.23
CA HIS A 132 2.65 9.10 -9.25
C HIS A 132 2.83 9.56 -10.71
N PRO A 133 2.47 10.80 -11.08
CA PRO A 133 2.43 11.24 -12.48
C PRO A 133 3.81 11.31 -13.14
N ALA A 134 4.88 11.47 -12.36
CA ALA A 134 6.24 11.64 -12.84
C ALA A 134 7.23 10.55 -12.35
N ARG A 135 6.74 9.49 -11.68
CA ARG A 135 7.61 8.45 -11.10
C ARG A 135 6.96 7.08 -11.23
N GLU A 136 7.73 6.12 -11.74
CA GLU A 136 7.33 4.71 -11.81
C GLU A 136 7.97 3.91 -10.67
N ALA A 137 7.28 2.86 -10.20
CA ALA A 137 7.89 1.86 -9.32
C ALA A 137 8.95 1.09 -10.12
N GLY A 138 10.21 1.09 -9.67
CA GLY A 138 11.31 0.46 -10.43
C GLY A 138 12.46 1.39 -10.81
N GLY A 139 12.35 2.70 -10.57
CA GLY A 139 13.49 3.61 -10.68
C GLY A 139 14.15 3.62 -12.07
N ALA A 140 13.56 4.34 -13.01
CA ALA A 140 14.33 5.11 -13.96
C ALA A 140 13.94 6.59 -13.77
N PRO A 141 14.89 7.54 -13.91
CA PRO A 141 14.78 8.91 -13.43
C PRO A 141 13.61 9.71 -13.98
#